data_AF-A0A317DVW0-F1
#
_entry.id   AF-A0A317DVW0-F1
#
_cell.length_a   1.000
_cell.length_b   1.000
_cell.length_c   1.000
_cell.angle_alpha   90.00
_cell.angle_beta   90.00
_cell.angle_gamma   90.00
#
_symmetry.space_group_name_H-M   'P 1'
#
loop_
_entity.id
_entity.type
_entity.pdbx_description
1 polymer ?
#
loop_
_entity_poly.entity_id
_entity_poly.type
_entity_poly.pdbx_seq_one_letter_code
_entity_poly.pdbx_strand_id
1 'polypeptide(L)'
;MVRPGLVTLALLALSAPAVAADWEPKQWNPKPADGDVVLPMPCGGDMAFRRVATPTGDAGSGPLDDRQVTLGQSDPETDYIEHSRKDNLAGGLVGRDGARSYLIGKYEVTADQFAAVMEGSCPTPSAQGRLPRVDVSWFDAVQFSARYTEWLLQKSPADLPRQGDTAAFLRLPTEAEWEYAARGGAAISDSDFRARTFPMPEGVTAYAWVSGPSSSDGQLRQIGLLKPNPLGLHDILGNAQEWVLEPYRLVRVARLHGQAGGMIARGGDFRTAEGRLRSSLRLEIPPFDTATGQATRLPTLGFRLVMTAPVSVSQSRIDALRAAFAAIQKGRAGETDPIALLKRLADDATDPDMKRAVETIADSLSAERVARDEAEARSAKSTIYAAAAMIRSLRDLDRRLAPVKARWELAEKNRAANPADADEWKTLYDATQQALDISKRAYRDILVQTADDYDKARLTKALGVLTAEFEAQKLDSFARFAKLFVKQVTDYAARPAQDDDGWYRQLVE
;
A
#
# COMPACT_ATOMS: atom_id res chain seq x y z
N MET A 1 27.86 -84.77 -23.35
CA MET A 1 28.53 -84.13 -22.19
C MET A 1 27.74 -82.88 -21.81
N VAL A 2 26.87 -82.98 -20.82
CA VAL A 2 26.07 -81.85 -20.31
C VAL A 2 26.63 -81.50 -18.92
N ARG A 3 27.13 -80.27 -18.76
CA ARG A 3 27.59 -79.72 -17.47
C ARG A 3 26.39 -79.33 -16.62
N PRO A 4 26.35 -79.62 -15.30
CA PRO A 4 25.32 -79.09 -14.43
C PRO A 4 25.69 -77.65 -14.00
N GLY A 5 24.70 -76.75 -14.03
CA GLY A 5 24.82 -75.39 -13.55
C GLY A 5 24.72 -75.32 -12.02
N LEU A 6 25.62 -74.54 -11.40
CA LEU A 6 25.52 -74.15 -10.00
C LEU A 6 24.33 -73.19 -9.83
N VAL A 7 23.40 -73.55 -8.94
CA VAL A 7 22.36 -72.64 -8.44
C VAL A 7 22.92 -71.91 -7.23
N THR A 8 23.17 -70.61 -7.39
CA THR A 8 23.57 -69.72 -6.30
C THR A 8 22.32 -69.37 -5.48
N LEU A 9 22.26 -69.85 -4.23
CA LEU A 9 21.20 -69.52 -3.28
C LEU A 9 21.38 -68.06 -2.84
N ALA A 10 20.54 -67.15 -3.34
CA ALA A 10 20.48 -65.78 -2.85
C ALA A 10 19.83 -65.77 -1.46
N LEU A 11 20.61 -65.48 -0.42
CA LEU A 11 20.06 -65.16 0.90
C LEU A 11 19.29 -63.84 0.80
N LEU A 12 17.96 -63.92 0.83
CA LEU A 12 17.11 -62.78 1.18
C LEU A 12 17.36 -62.44 2.64
N ALA A 13 18.15 -61.40 2.89
CA ALA A 13 18.19 -60.75 4.18
C ALA A 13 16.84 -60.06 4.41
N LEU A 14 15.98 -60.67 5.24
CA LEU A 14 14.81 -60.00 5.78
C LEU A 14 15.29 -58.84 6.66
N SER A 15 15.14 -57.60 6.18
CA SER A 15 15.25 -56.40 6.98
C SER A 15 14.14 -56.42 8.03
N ALA A 16 14.53 -56.57 9.30
CA ALA A 16 13.60 -56.37 10.41
C ALA A 16 13.05 -54.92 10.35
N PRO A 17 11.76 -54.71 10.62
CA PRO A 17 11.22 -53.35 10.68
C PRO A 17 11.96 -52.58 11.77
N ALA A 18 12.52 -51.43 11.40
CA ALA A 18 13.15 -50.51 12.34
C ALA A 18 12.11 -50.14 13.41
N VAL A 19 12.40 -50.46 14.67
CA VAL A 19 11.51 -50.14 15.79
C VAL A 19 11.54 -48.63 15.97
N ALA A 20 10.38 -47.98 15.88
CA ALA A 20 10.25 -46.55 16.19
C ALA A 20 10.65 -46.33 17.65
N ALA A 21 11.55 -45.38 17.89
CA ALA A 21 11.90 -44.93 19.23
C ALA A 21 11.04 -43.71 19.56
N ASP A 22 10.48 -43.62 20.75
CA ASP A 22 9.80 -42.40 21.19
C ASP A 22 10.84 -41.33 21.50
N TRP A 23 10.80 -40.20 20.79
CA TRP A 23 11.77 -39.12 21.01
C TRP A 23 11.33 -38.28 22.22
N GLU A 24 12.26 -38.00 23.13
CA GLU A 24 11.99 -37.09 24.23
C GLU A 24 11.74 -35.66 23.69
N PRO A 25 10.78 -34.89 24.25
CA PRO A 25 10.47 -33.54 23.77
C PRO A 25 11.68 -32.61 23.61
N LYS A 26 12.68 -32.71 24.48
CA LYS A 26 13.91 -31.90 24.40
C LYS A 26 14.75 -32.13 23.14
N GLN A 27 14.52 -33.24 22.42
CA GLN A 27 15.24 -33.61 21.20
C GLN A 27 14.73 -32.85 19.98
N TRP A 28 13.44 -32.49 19.96
CA TRP A 28 12.82 -31.80 18.83
C TRP A 28 12.19 -30.44 19.18
N ASN A 29 11.94 -30.15 20.46
CA ASN A 29 11.50 -28.86 20.99
C ASN A 29 12.17 -28.56 22.34
N PRO A 30 13.47 -28.18 22.34
CA PRO A 30 14.22 -27.90 23.57
C PRO A 30 13.73 -26.67 24.36
N LYS A 31 12.89 -25.81 23.77
CA LYS A 31 12.33 -24.61 24.40
C LYS A 31 10.82 -24.54 24.19
N PRO A 32 10.02 -25.46 24.75
CA PRO A 32 8.58 -25.48 24.52
C PRO A 32 7.95 -24.15 24.93
N ALA A 33 6.98 -23.69 24.13
CA ALA A 33 6.30 -22.42 24.34
C ALA A 33 4.81 -22.55 24.03
N ASP A 34 3.99 -21.73 24.70
CA ASP A 34 2.56 -21.69 24.47
C ASP A 34 2.26 -21.34 23.00
N GLY A 35 1.32 -22.08 22.41
CA GLY A 35 0.95 -21.95 21.00
C GLY A 35 1.87 -22.67 20.01
N ASP A 36 2.82 -23.49 20.47
CA ASP A 36 3.53 -24.43 19.60
C ASP A 36 2.53 -25.38 18.94
N VAL A 37 2.63 -25.54 17.61
CA VAL A 37 1.90 -26.55 16.85
C VAL A 37 2.87 -27.70 16.60
N VAL A 38 2.57 -28.86 17.16
CA VAL A 38 3.44 -30.05 17.04
C VAL A 38 2.82 -31.00 16.03
N LEU A 39 3.65 -31.46 15.09
CA LEU A 39 3.27 -32.46 14.10
C LEU A 39 4.12 -33.73 14.28
N PRO A 40 3.49 -34.91 14.26
CA PRO A 40 4.22 -36.17 14.36
C PRO A 40 5.06 -36.40 13.12
N MET A 41 6.17 -37.10 13.28
CA MET A 41 7.09 -37.50 12.22
C MET A 41 7.21 -39.02 12.13
N PRO A 42 7.73 -39.56 11.02
CA PRO A 42 8.21 -40.94 10.99
C PRO A 42 9.13 -41.25 12.18
N CYS A 43 9.21 -42.54 12.54
CA CYS A 43 10.16 -43.03 13.55
C CYS A 43 9.95 -42.53 14.99
N GLY A 44 8.76 -42.05 15.33
CA GLY A 44 8.41 -41.62 16.69
C GLY A 44 8.95 -40.24 17.07
N GLY A 45 9.43 -39.48 16.09
CA GLY A 45 9.82 -38.09 16.26
C GLY A 45 8.66 -37.12 16.08
N ASP A 46 8.94 -35.84 16.32
CA ASP A 46 8.00 -34.73 16.14
C ASP A 46 8.71 -33.49 15.58
N MET A 47 7.93 -32.53 15.09
CA MET A 47 8.42 -31.21 14.70
C MET A 47 7.52 -30.10 15.23
N ALA A 48 8.13 -29.10 15.88
CA ALA A 48 7.42 -27.93 16.41
C ALA A 48 7.39 -26.78 15.40
N PHE A 49 6.22 -26.15 15.27
CA PHE A 49 5.95 -24.99 14.43
C PHE A 49 5.40 -23.83 15.25
N ARG A 50 5.61 -22.60 14.77
CA ARG A 50 4.98 -21.39 15.28
C ARG A 50 4.02 -20.82 14.24
N ARG A 51 2.89 -20.30 14.71
CA ARG A 51 1.95 -19.56 13.87
C ARG A 51 2.45 -18.15 13.62
N VAL A 52 2.55 -17.76 12.36
CA VAL A 52 2.88 -16.41 11.94
C VAL A 52 1.63 -15.75 11.38
N ALA A 53 1.11 -14.75 12.09
CA ALA A 53 -0.06 -13.99 11.67
C ALA A 53 0.29 -12.96 10.58
N THR A 54 -0.55 -12.88 9.56
CA THR A 54 -0.48 -11.90 8.48
C THR A 54 -1.76 -11.07 8.49
N PRO A 55 -1.94 -10.17 9.47
CA PRO A 55 -3.17 -9.40 9.60
C PRO A 55 -3.31 -8.45 8.41
N THR A 56 -4.48 -8.51 7.78
CA THR A 56 -4.86 -7.71 6.61
C THR A 56 -5.88 -6.66 7.06
N GLY A 57 -5.40 -5.60 7.72
CA GLY A 57 -6.12 -4.33 7.97
C GLY A 57 -7.43 -4.39 8.77
N ASP A 58 -8.49 -4.91 8.17
CA ASP A 58 -9.86 -4.82 8.66
C ASP A 58 -10.47 -6.18 9.00
N ALA A 59 -11.30 -6.21 10.05
CA ALA A 59 -12.11 -7.37 10.40
C ALA A 59 -13.07 -7.69 9.23
N GLY A 60 -12.99 -8.89 8.67
CA GLY A 60 -13.74 -9.27 7.47
C GLY A 60 -12.96 -9.17 6.16
N SER A 61 -11.63 -9.31 6.21
CA SER A 61 -10.77 -9.32 5.03
C SER A 61 -11.31 -10.18 3.88
N GLY A 62 -11.39 -9.57 2.70
CA GLY A 62 -11.79 -10.21 1.46
C GLY A 62 -10.87 -11.37 1.08
N PRO A 63 -11.33 -12.25 0.17
CA PRO A 63 -10.56 -13.42 -0.24
C PRO A 63 -9.27 -13.06 -1.01
N LEU A 64 -9.11 -11.82 -1.48
CA LEU A 64 -7.91 -11.30 -2.14
C LEU A 64 -7.07 -10.33 -1.29
N ASP A 65 -7.48 -10.08 -0.05
CA ASP A 65 -6.75 -9.14 0.81
C ASP A 65 -5.40 -9.74 1.24
N ASP A 66 -4.40 -8.86 1.28
CA ASP A 66 -3.04 -9.16 1.67
C ASP A 66 -2.47 -8.05 2.58
N ARG A 67 -1.35 -8.37 3.23
CA ARG A 67 -0.60 -7.42 4.05
C ARG A 67 0.55 -6.90 3.22
N GLN A 68 0.53 -5.60 2.92
CA GLN A 68 1.72 -4.95 2.37
C GLN A 68 2.82 -4.87 3.43
N VAL A 69 4.02 -5.27 3.07
CA VAL A 69 5.23 -5.22 3.90
C VAL A 69 6.36 -4.54 3.15
N THR A 70 7.27 -3.89 3.88
CA THR A 70 8.52 -3.36 3.31
C THR A 70 9.65 -4.30 3.68
N LEU A 71 10.17 -5.04 2.69
CA LEU A 71 11.27 -5.98 2.87
C LEU A 71 12.57 -5.40 2.31
N GLY A 72 13.70 -6.00 2.66
CA GLY A 72 15.02 -5.49 2.34
C GLY A 72 15.48 -4.38 3.29
N GLN A 73 16.63 -3.81 2.97
CA GLN A 73 17.22 -2.67 3.66
C GLN A 73 18.00 -1.84 2.65
N SER A 74 17.97 -0.52 2.79
CA SER A 74 18.81 0.35 1.98
C SER A 74 20.23 0.39 2.55
N ASP A 75 21.19 -0.04 1.73
CA ASP A 75 22.63 -0.04 2.01
C ASP A 75 23.36 0.09 0.66
N PRO A 76 24.09 1.19 0.41
CA PRO A 76 24.74 1.44 -0.88
C PRO A 76 25.62 0.30 -1.39
N GLU A 77 26.21 -0.51 -0.49
CA GLU A 77 27.06 -1.63 -0.87
C GLU A 77 26.26 -2.84 -1.38
N THR A 78 24.99 -2.98 -0.97
CA THR A 78 24.18 -4.17 -1.22
C THR A 78 22.81 -3.87 -1.82
N ASP A 79 22.52 -2.61 -2.18
CA ASP A 79 21.21 -2.18 -2.69
C ASP A 79 20.75 -2.99 -3.92
N TYR A 80 21.66 -3.34 -4.83
CA TYR A 80 21.31 -4.16 -6.01
C TYR A 80 20.83 -5.59 -5.64
N ILE A 81 21.07 -6.03 -4.41
CA ILE A 81 20.68 -7.35 -3.86
C ILE A 81 19.51 -7.20 -2.88
N GLU A 82 19.58 -6.24 -1.96
CA GLU A 82 18.77 -6.20 -0.75
C GLU A 82 17.95 -4.92 -0.59
N HIS A 83 17.98 -4.01 -1.57
CA HIS A 83 17.33 -2.72 -1.41
C HIS A 83 15.86 -2.85 -1.00
N SER A 84 15.44 -1.89 -0.18
CA SER A 84 14.07 -1.80 0.33
C SER A 84 13.05 -1.85 -0.81
N ARG A 85 12.07 -2.73 -0.67
CA ARG A 85 10.99 -2.94 -1.65
C ARG A 85 9.68 -3.26 -0.95
N LYS A 86 8.58 -2.91 -1.61
CA LYS A 86 7.25 -3.35 -1.19
C LYS A 86 7.00 -4.77 -1.66
N ASP A 87 6.41 -5.57 -0.80
CA ASP A 87 5.92 -6.91 -1.10
C ASP A 87 4.55 -7.11 -0.44
N ASN A 88 3.81 -8.12 -0.88
CA ASN A 88 2.48 -8.42 -0.35
C ASN A 88 2.44 -9.86 0.16
N LEU A 89 1.96 -10.02 1.39
CA LEU A 89 1.98 -11.30 2.08
C LEU A 89 0.58 -11.65 2.60
N ALA A 90 0.13 -12.86 2.30
CA ALA A 90 -1.09 -13.43 2.86
C ALA A 90 -0.84 -14.89 3.24
N GLY A 91 -0.97 -15.21 4.52
CA GLY A 91 -0.89 -16.59 5.00
C GLY A 91 -2.00 -17.45 4.39
N GLY A 92 -1.66 -18.67 3.99
CA GLY A 92 -2.61 -19.59 3.33
C GLY A 92 -3.57 -20.30 4.28
N LEU A 93 -3.35 -20.23 5.60
CA LEU A 93 -4.29 -20.74 6.60
C LEU A 93 -5.22 -19.61 7.04
N VAL A 94 -6.50 -19.75 6.74
CA VAL A 94 -7.56 -18.80 7.12
C VAL A 94 -8.32 -19.35 8.33
N GLY A 95 -8.35 -18.58 9.42
CA GLY A 95 -9.13 -18.85 10.62
C GLY A 95 -10.63 -18.62 10.39
N ARG A 96 -11.46 -19.03 11.36
CA ARG A 96 -12.93 -18.84 11.29
C ARG A 96 -13.34 -17.36 11.29
N ASP A 97 -12.52 -16.52 11.91
CA ASP A 97 -12.62 -15.07 11.95
C ASP A 97 -12.07 -14.38 10.68
N GLY A 98 -11.61 -15.16 9.70
CA GLY A 98 -10.97 -14.65 8.49
C GLY A 98 -9.49 -14.31 8.67
N ALA A 99 -8.91 -14.44 9.88
CA ALA A 99 -7.52 -14.12 10.13
C ALA A 99 -6.59 -15.06 9.34
N ARG A 100 -5.60 -14.47 8.66
CA ARG A 100 -4.65 -15.22 7.83
C ARG A 100 -3.36 -15.49 8.57
N SER A 101 -2.84 -16.70 8.40
CA SER A 101 -1.57 -17.13 8.97
C SER A 101 -0.92 -18.23 8.14
N TYR A 102 0.34 -18.53 8.42
CA TYR A 102 1.00 -19.77 8.04
C TYR A 102 1.73 -20.31 9.27
N LEU A 103 2.12 -21.58 9.24
CA LEU A 103 2.99 -22.14 10.27
C LEU A 103 4.41 -22.20 9.72
N ILE A 104 5.40 -21.85 10.52
CA ILE A 104 6.82 -21.99 10.16
C ILE A 104 7.54 -22.80 11.24
N GLY A 105 8.50 -23.63 10.82
CA GLY A 105 9.31 -24.45 11.70
C GLY A 105 9.96 -23.58 12.76
N LYS A 106 9.76 -23.95 14.03
CA LYS A 106 10.28 -23.20 15.18
C LYS A 106 11.81 -23.17 15.19
N TYR A 107 12.39 -24.24 14.66
CA TYR A 107 13.82 -24.46 14.50
C TYR A 107 14.13 -24.82 13.04
N GLU A 108 15.41 -24.83 12.69
CA GLU A 108 15.93 -25.48 11.50
C GLU A 108 15.62 -27.00 11.56
N VAL A 109 15.45 -27.67 10.41
CA VAL A 109 15.28 -29.13 10.37
C VAL A 109 16.56 -29.80 10.88
N THR A 110 16.45 -30.68 11.86
CA THR A 110 17.61 -31.33 12.48
C THR A 110 18.10 -32.54 11.68
N ALA A 111 19.32 -33.00 11.98
CA ALA A 111 19.89 -34.21 11.37
C ALA A 111 19.03 -35.47 11.65
N ASP A 112 18.53 -35.65 12.87
CA ASP A 112 17.63 -36.78 13.18
C ASP A 112 16.30 -36.65 12.42
N GLN A 113 15.71 -35.45 12.38
CA GLN A 113 14.45 -35.22 11.64
C GLN A 113 14.63 -35.51 10.15
N PHE A 114 15.74 -35.08 9.55
CA PHE A 114 16.08 -35.37 8.16
C PHE A 114 16.19 -36.88 7.91
N ALA A 115 16.96 -37.58 8.74
CA ALA A 115 17.16 -39.02 8.61
C ALA A 115 15.83 -39.80 8.71
N ALA A 116 14.97 -39.43 9.67
CA ALA A 116 13.67 -40.07 9.87
C ALA A 116 12.76 -40.01 8.63
N VAL A 117 12.83 -38.94 7.83
CA VAL A 117 12.02 -38.77 6.61
C VAL A 117 12.72 -39.31 5.36
N MET A 118 14.05 -39.19 5.28
CA MET A 118 14.78 -39.38 4.03
C MET A 118 15.52 -40.71 3.92
N GLU A 119 16.01 -41.27 5.04
CA GLU A 119 17.06 -42.31 5.05
C GLU A 119 16.54 -43.74 5.24
N GLY A 120 15.22 -43.96 5.20
CA GLY A 120 14.59 -45.29 5.17
C GLY A 120 14.81 -46.17 6.42
N SER A 121 15.58 -45.68 7.39
CA SER A 121 15.86 -46.31 8.68
C SER A 121 15.67 -45.29 9.79
N CYS A 122 15.19 -45.75 10.95
CA CYS A 122 14.91 -44.85 12.06
C CYS A 122 16.18 -44.45 12.80
N PRO A 123 16.48 -43.13 12.92
CA PRO A 123 17.65 -42.68 13.66
C PRO A 123 17.46 -42.93 15.16
N THR A 124 18.58 -43.06 15.88
CA THR A 124 18.59 -43.02 17.34
C THR A 124 18.81 -41.57 17.78
N PRO A 125 17.84 -40.95 18.47
CA PRO A 125 17.95 -39.55 18.85
C PRO A 125 19.21 -39.24 19.65
N SER A 126 19.93 -38.19 19.26
CA SER A 126 21.23 -37.88 19.86
C SER A 126 21.52 -36.39 19.97
N ALA A 127 22.55 -36.04 20.75
CA ALA A 127 23.03 -34.67 20.81
C ALA A 127 23.50 -34.16 19.42
N GLN A 128 24.17 -35.01 18.64
CA GLN A 128 24.62 -34.66 17.30
C GLN A 128 23.44 -34.54 16.33
N GLY A 129 22.43 -35.38 16.53
CA GLY A 129 21.18 -35.40 15.76
C GLY A 129 20.32 -34.14 15.91
N ARG A 130 20.56 -33.34 16.96
CA ARG A 130 19.94 -32.01 17.19
C ARG A 130 20.63 -30.86 16.45
N LEU A 131 21.74 -31.10 15.76
CA LEU A 131 22.31 -30.09 14.87
C LEU A 131 21.40 -29.88 13.67
N PRO A 132 21.31 -28.66 13.12
CA PRO A 132 20.57 -28.44 11.88
C PRO A 132 21.21 -29.27 10.75
N ARG A 133 20.37 -29.86 9.91
CA ARG A 133 20.82 -30.62 8.75
C ARG A 133 21.30 -29.67 7.67
N VAL A 134 22.61 -29.48 7.64
CA VAL A 134 23.35 -28.81 6.57
C VAL A 134 23.83 -29.83 5.53
N ASP A 135 24.58 -29.38 4.51
CA ASP A 135 25.07 -30.21 3.42
C ASP A 135 23.93 -30.86 2.60
N VAL A 136 22.81 -30.13 2.51
CA VAL A 136 21.62 -30.51 1.76
C VAL A 136 21.43 -29.60 0.55
N SER A 137 21.08 -30.21 -0.58
CA SER A 137 20.74 -29.46 -1.77
C SER A 137 19.36 -28.84 -1.64
N TRP A 138 19.06 -27.81 -2.44
CA TRP A 138 17.70 -27.27 -2.53
C TRP A 138 16.69 -28.37 -2.91
N PHE A 139 17.07 -29.29 -3.80
CA PHE A 139 16.21 -30.40 -4.23
C PHE A 139 15.92 -31.38 -3.10
N ASP A 140 16.90 -31.65 -2.22
CA ASP A 140 16.71 -32.50 -1.06
C ASP A 140 15.73 -31.89 -0.07
N ALA A 141 15.84 -30.58 0.16
CA ALA A 141 14.96 -29.85 1.08
C ALA A 141 13.52 -29.81 0.55
N VAL A 142 13.33 -29.63 -0.76
CA VAL A 142 12.02 -29.78 -1.42
C VAL A 142 11.52 -31.21 -1.30
N GLN A 143 12.35 -32.22 -1.57
CA GLN A 143 11.95 -33.63 -1.46
C GLN A 143 11.58 -34.02 -0.02
N PHE A 144 12.30 -33.51 0.98
CA PHE A 144 11.96 -33.67 2.39
C PHE A 144 10.56 -33.14 2.69
N SER A 145 10.24 -31.93 2.23
CA SER A 145 8.92 -31.32 2.44
C SER A 145 7.78 -32.13 1.79
N ALA A 146 8.02 -32.69 0.60
CA ALA A 146 7.08 -33.55 -0.10
C ALA A 146 6.86 -34.87 0.65
N ARG A 147 7.93 -35.60 0.98
CA ARG A 147 7.83 -36.89 1.69
C ARG A 147 7.20 -36.75 3.06
N TYR A 148 7.52 -35.68 3.79
CA TYR A 148 6.93 -35.45 5.09
C TYR A 148 5.43 -35.13 4.97
N THR A 149 5.03 -34.32 3.98
CA THR A 149 3.60 -34.08 3.68
C THR A 149 2.88 -35.38 3.34
N GLU A 150 3.43 -36.21 2.46
CA GLU A 150 2.86 -37.49 2.06
C GLU A 150 2.66 -38.41 3.27
N TRP A 151 3.66 -38.49 4.14
CA TRP A 151 3.58 -39.28 5.37
C TRP A 151 2.48 -38.77 6.31
N LEU A 152 2.40 -37.45 6.55
CA LEU A 152 1.36 -36.85 7.38
C LEU A 152 -0.05 -37.14 6.83
N LEU A 153 -0.24 -37.03 5.51
CA LEU A 153 -1.53 -37.35 4.88
C LEU A 153 -1.91 -38.83 5.04
N GLN A 154 -0.94 -39.73 5.05
CA GLN A 154 -1.17 -41.18 5.18
C GLN A 154 -1.35 -41.62 6.63
N LYS A 155 -0.64 -41.01 7.58
CA LYS A 155 -0.53 -41.50 8.98
C LYS A 155 -1.24 -40.61 9.99
N SER A 156 -1.30 -39.31 9.73
CA SER A 156 -1.79 -38.27 10.64
C SER A 156 -2.66 -37.20 9.95
N PRO A 157 -3.63 -37.56 9.07
CA PRO A 157 -4.40 -36.57 8.32
C PRO A 157 -5.34 -35.69 9.19
N ALA A 158 -5.56 -36.08 10.44
CA ALA A 158 -6.33 -35.33 11.43
C ALA A 158 -5.52 -34.21 12.10
N ASP A 159 -4.18 -34.34 12.14
CA ASP A 159 -3.28 -33.35 12.74
C ASP A 159 -3.00 -32.17 11.79
N LEU A 160 -3.32 -32.34 10.49
CA LEU A 160 -3.15 -31.30 9.48
C LEU A 160 -4.29 -30.26 9.55
N PRO A 161 -3.95 -28.95 9.61
CA PRO A 161 -4.92 -27.89 9.35
C PRO A 161 -5.61 -28.09 8.00
N ARG A 162 -6.88 -27.67 7.89
CA ARG A 162 -7.66 -27.79 6.65
C ARG A 162 -8.23 -26.45 6.21
N GLN A 163 -8.40 -26.29 4.90
CA GLN A 163 -9.14 -25.20 4.26
C GLN A 163 -10.20 -25.83 3.35
N GLY A 164 -11.46 -25.78 3.79
CA GLY A 164 -12.50 -26.65 3.23
C GLY A 164 -12.14 -28.12 3.44
N ASP A 165 -12.27 -28.94 2.39
CA ASP A 165 -11.92 -30.36 2.44
C ASP A 165 -10.44 -30.64 2.18
N THR A 166 -9.66 -29.60 1.87
CA THR A 166 -8.25 -29.71 1.48
C THR A 166 -7.34 -29.55 2.70
N ALA A 167 -6.47 -30.53 2.91
CA ALA A 167 -5.45 -30.48 3.97
C ALA A 167 -4.29 -29.55 3.59
N ALA A 168 -3.68 -28.96 4.61
CA ALA A 168 -2.43 -28.21 4.50
C ALA A 168 -1.26 -29.14 4.11
N PHE A 169 -0.21 -28.54 3.57
CA PHE A 169 1.01 -29.21 3.13
C PHE A 169 2.24 -28.41 3.53
N LEU A 170 3.40 -29.08 3.54
CA LEU A 170 4.70 -28.49 3.85
C LEU A 170 5.44 -28.10 2.57
N ARG A 171 6.21 -27.02 2.66
CA ARG A 171 7.16 -26.58 1.64
C ARG A 171 8.28 -25.75 2.28
N LEU A 172 9.29 -25.38 1.51
CA LEU A 172 10.20 -24.30 1.90
C LEU A 172 9.42 -22.97 2.05
N PRO A 173 9.81 -22.07 2.98
CA PRO A 173 9.25 -20.73 3.07
C PRO A 173 9.48 -19.96 1.77
N THR A 174 8.56 -19.05 1.43
CA THR A 174 8.89 -18.03 0.44
C THR A 174 9.96 -17.08 1.00
N GLU A 175 10.71 -16.39 0.15
CA GLU A 175 11.66 -15.37 0.61
C GLU A 175 10.95 -14.30 1.47
N ALA A 176 9.73 -13.90 1.08
CA ALA A 176 8.94 -12.92 1.80
C ALA A 176 8.43 -13.45 3.15
N GLU A 177 7.94 -14.70 3.21
CA GLU A 177 7.53 -15.35 4.46
C GLU A 177 8.70 -15.50 5.42
N TRP A 178 9.88 -15.87 4.91
CA TRP A 178 11.08 -16.03 5.70
C TRP A 178 11.50 -14.70 6.32
N GLU A 179 11.61 -13.64 5.51
CA GLU A 179 12.05 -12.33 5.99
C GLU A 179 11.05 -11.71 6.96
N TYR A 180 9.76 -11.80 6.66
CA TYR A 180 8.70 -11.31 7.54
C TYR A 180 8.77 -12.00 8.91
N ALA A 181 8.92 -13.33 8.92
CA ALA A 181 9.06 -14.11 10.14
C ALA A 181 10.37 -13.78 10.88
N ALA A 182 11.50 -13.65 10.17
CA ALA A 182 12.80 -13.32 10.75
C ALA A 182 12.80 -11.95 11.44
N ARG A 183 12.12 -10.95 10.86
CA ARG A 183 11.98 -9.62 11.44
C ARG A 183 11.11 -9.58 12.69
N GLY A 184 10.22 -10.55 12.90
CA GLY A 184 9.28 -10.58 14.03
C GLY A 184 7.81 -10.39 13.63
N GLY A 185 7.52 -10.24 12.33
CA GLY A 185 6.18 -10.17 11.78
C GLY A 185 5.31 -9.10 12.43
N ALA A 186 4.06 -9.46 12.74
CA ALA A 186 3.09 -8.57 13.39
C ALA A 186 3.28 -8.46 14.92
N ALA A 187 4.28 -9.11 15.51
CA ALA A 187 4.54 -9.06 16.95
C ALA A 187 5.40 -7.86 17.36
N ILE A 188 5.81 -7.01 16.42
CA ILE A 188 6.66 -5.84 16.65
C ILE A 188 6.10 -4.59 15.98
N SER A 189 6.65 -3.43 16.36
CA SER A 189 6.30 -2.15 15.75
C SER A 189 6.80 -2.05 14.30
N ASP A 190 6.15 -1.22 13.48
CA ASP A 190 6.61 -0.96 12.11
C ASP A 190 8.01 -0.32 12.05
N SER A 191 8.41 0.42 13.09
CA SER A 191 9.77 0.98 13.21
C SER A 191 10.80 -0.10 13.46
N ASP A 192 10.53 -1.04 14.38
CA ASP A 192 11.43 -2.16 14.65
C ASP A 192 11.51 -3.10 13.44
N PHE A 193 10.39 -3.26 12.71
CA PHE A 193 10.33 -4.12 11.53
C PHE A 193 11.30 -3.67 10.43
N ARG A 194 11.55 -2.35 10.32
CA ARG A 194 12.49 -1.75 9.35
C ARG A 194 13.95 -1.75 9.80
N ALA A 195 14.24 -2.18 11.03
CA ALA A 195 15.61 -2.26 11.52
C ALA A 195 16.41 -3.37 10.80
N ARG A 196 17.73 -3.37 11.00
CA ARG A 196 18.67 -4.33 10.40
C ARG A 196 18.40 -5.77 10.87
N THR A 197 18.05 -5.93 12.15
CA THR A 197 17.68 -7.19 12.80
C THR A 197 16.43 -6.94 13.64
N PHE A 198 15.77 -8.01 14.08
CA PHE A 198 14.74 -7.90 15.12
C PHE A 198 15.34 -7.39 16.45
N PRO A 199 14.51 -6.93 17.41
CA PRO A 199 15.00 -6.44 18.70
C PRO A 199 15.78 -7.49 19.50
N MET A 200 17.06 -7.18 19.81
CA MET A 200 17.99 -8.04 20.57
C MET A 200 18.59 -7.26 21.75
N PRO A 201 17.83 -6.98 22.83
CA PRO A 201 18.26 -6.09 23.91
C PRO A 201 19.49 -6.57 24.69
N GLU A 202 19.80 -7.86 24.65
CA GLU A 202 20.97 -8.47 25.33
C GLU A 202 22.16 -8.68 24.39
N GLY A 203 22.12 -8.09 23.20
CA GLY A 203 23.16 -8.24 22.17
C GLY A 203 22.97 -9.47 21.29
N VAL A 204 23.65 -9.47 20.13
CA VAL A 204 23.43 -10.46 19.06
C VAL A 204 23.70 -11.90 19.52
N THR A 205 24.75 -12.12 20.30
CA THR A 205 25.18 -13.46 20.75
C THR A 205 24.21 -14.15 21.70
N ALA A 206 23.25 -13.42 22.28
CA ALA A 206 22.16 -14.01 23.06
C ALA A 206 21.03 -14.60 22.20
N TYR A 207 21.00 -14.26 20.90
CA TYR A 207 19.90 -14.60 19.97
C TYR A 207 20.36 -15.32 18.69
N ALA A 208 21.62 -15.14 18.28
CA ALA A 208 22.14 -15.67 17.02
C ALA A 208 23.56 -16.25 17.17
N TRP A 209 23.79 -17.41 16.55
CA TRP A 209 25.12 -18.00 16.43
C TRP A 209 25.88 -17.36 15.27
N VAL A 210 26.74 -16.40 15.58
CA VAL A 210 27.64 -15.70 14.64
C VAL A 210 29.09 -16.11 14.85
N SER A 211 29.99 -15.71 13.94
CA SER A 211 31.42 -16.02 14.08
C SER A 211 32.05 -15.35 15.29
N GLY A 212 32.98 -16.07 15.92
CA GLY A 212 33.77 -15.59 17.05
C GLY A 212 33.85 -16.60 18.19
N PRO A 213 34.92 -16.57 18.99
CA PRO A 213 35.15 -17.52 20.07
C PRO A 213 34.13 -17.40 21.21
N SER A 214 33.53 -16.22 21.40
CA SER A 214 32.46 -15.98 22.39
C SER A 214 31.06 -16.39 21.91
N SER A 215 30.94 -16.93 20.70
CA SER A 215 29.69 -17.31 20.04
C SER A 215 29.79 -18.74 19.48
N SER A 216 29.84 -18.90 18.15
CA SER A 216 29.82 -20.21 17.52
C SER A 216 31.13 -20.98 17.68
N ASP A 217 32.24 -20.28 17.95
CA ASP A 217 33.60 -20.84 17.90
C ASP A 217 33.87 -21.60 16.58
N GLY A 218 33.29 -21.11 15.47
CA GLY A 218 33.43 -21.74 14.16
C GLY A 218 32.71 -23.09 14.03
N GLN A 219 31.73 -23.36 14.88
CA GLN A 219 30.97 -24.61 14.88
C GLN A 219 29.47 -24.37 14.76
N LEU A 220 28.83 -25.31 14.07
CA LEU A 220 27.38 -25.46 14.09
C LEU A 220 26.92 -25.82 15.50
N ARG A 221 25.78 -25.29 15.93
CA ARG A 221 25.24 -25.50 17.28
C ARG A 221 23.89 -26.21 17.22
N GLN A 222 23.55 -26.89 18.31
CA GLN A 222 22.25 -27.54 18.46
C GLN A 222 21.14 -26.49 18.42
N ILE A 223 20.00 -26.87 17.85
CA ILE A 223 18.84 -25.98 17.77
C ILE A 223 18.37 -25.53 19.17
N GLY A 224 17.88 -24.29 19.26
CA GLY A 224 17.15 -23.77 20.40
C GLY A 224 17.97 -23.52 21.67
N LEU A 225 19.28 -23.33 21.54
CA LEU A 225 20.14 -23.00 22.68
C LEU A 225 20.09 -21.51 23.06
N LEU A 226 19.87 -20.63 22.09
CA LEU A 226 19.77 -19.17 22.28
C LEU A 226 18.31 -18.70 22.40
N LYS A 227 18.11 -17.41 22.71
CA LYS A 227 16.79 -16.80 22.82
C LYS A 227 16.11 -16.69 21.45
N PRO A 228 14.77 -16.84 21.39
CA PRO A 228 14.04 -16.73 20.14
C PRO A 228 13.87 -15.26 19.71
N ASN A 229 13.45 -15.07 18.47
CA ASN A 229 12.90 -13.79 18.01
C ASN A 229 11.48 -13.55 18.61
N PRO A 230 10.86 -12.38 18.37
CA PRO A 230 9.53 -12.04 18.92
C PRO A 230 8.38 -13.01 18.58
N LEU A 231 8.53 -13.86 17.55
CA LEU A 231 7.52 -14.87 17.19
C LEU A 231 7.77 -16.23 17.88
N GLY A 232 8.83 -16.34 18.67
CA GLY A 232 9.25 -17.61 19.28
C GLY A 232 10.07 -18.51 18.35
N LEU A 233 10.61 -17.96 17.25
CA LEU A 233 11.47 -18.69 16.33
C LEU A 233 12.92 -18.63 16.80
N HIS A 234 13.58 -19.78 16.83
CA HIS A 234 14.98 -19.88 17.18
C HIS A 234 15.85 -20.03 15.94
N ASP A 235 17.10 -19.61 16.08
CA ASP A 235 18.16 -19.79 15.08
C ASP A 235 17.76 -19.23 13.70
N ILE A 236 16.87 -18.22 13.67
CA ILE A 236 16.40 -17.59 12.41
C ILE A 236 17.47 -16.67 11.81
N LEU A 237 18.47 -16.30 12.59
CA LEU A 237 19.67 -15.61 12.15
C LEU A 237 20.89 -16.34 12.72
N GLY A 238 21.90 -16.59 11.88
CA GLY A 238 23.09 -17.38 12.24
C GLY A 238 22.83 -18.89 12.25
N ASN A 239 23.68 -19.64 12.95
CA ASN A 239 23.70 -21.11 12.97
C ASN A 239 23.85 -21.73 11.59
N ALA A 240 22.77 -22.10 10.89
CA ALA A 240 22.79 -22.44 9.48
C ALA A 240 22.06 -21.38 8.63
N GLN A 241 22.58 -21.14 7.44
CA GLN A 241 21.79 -20.50 6.40
C GLN A 241 20.63 -21.41 6.01
N GLU A 242 19.59 -20.81 5.43
CA GLU A 242 18.36 -21.53 5.13
C GLU A 242 17.93 -21.35 3.68
N TRP A 243 17.67 -22.48 3.01
CA TRP A 243 17.01 -22.50 1.71
C TRP A 243 15.60 -21.93 1.78
N VAL A 244 15.23 -21.13 0.77
CA VAL A 244 13.85 -20.69 0.52
C VAL A 244 13.35 -21.20 -0.83
N LEU A 245 12.05 -21.05 -1.10
CA LEU A 245 11.37 -21.69 -2.23
C LEU A 245 11.73 -21.07 -3.59
N GLU A 246 11.90 -19.75 -3.66
CA GLU A 246 12.01 -19.03 -4.94
C GLU A 246 13.44 -18.96 -5.49
N PRO A 247 13.57 -18.80 -6.83
CA PRO A 247 14.85 -18.44 -7.43
C PRO A 247 15.27 -17.01 -7.04
N TYR A 248 16.57 -16.81 -6.99
CA TYR A 248 17.20 -15.53 -6.74
C TYR A 248 16.85 -14.51 -7.84
N ARG A 249 16.60 -13.27 -7.43
CA ARG A 249 16.40 -12.12 -8.32
C ARG A 249 17.09 -10.92 -7.70
N LEU A 250 17.81 -10.15 -8.53
CA LEU A 250 18.34 -8.84 -8.14
C LEU A 250 17.20 -7.88 -7.80
N VAL A 251 17.50 -6.78 -7.12
CA VAL A 251 16.55 -5.68 -6.90
C VAL A 251 16.78 -4.61 -7.98
N ARG A 252 15.71 -4.26 -8.69
CA ARG A 252 15.65 -3.11 -9.60
C ARG A 252 14.70 -2.09 -8.98
N VAL A 253 15.23 -1.24 -8.09
CA VAL A 253 14.58 -0.14 -7.36
C VAL A 253 13.11 -0.39 -7.02
N ALA A 254 12.83 -0.64 -5.74
CA ALA A 254 11.49 -0.93 -5.22
C ALA A 254 10.80 -2.20 -5.73
N ARG A 255 11.42 -3.00 -6.61
CA ARG A 255 10.94 -4.33 -7.02
C ARG A 255 12.07 -5.31 -7.32
N LEU A 256 11.73 -6.59 -7.39
CA LEU A 256 12.64 -7.60 -7.94
C LEU A 256 12.80 -7.44 -9.46
N HIS A 257 14.00 -7.71 -9.95
CA HIS A 257 14.36 -7.81 -11.36
C HIS A 257 13.65 -9.02 -12.00
N GLY A 258 13.44 -8.97 -13.32
CA GLY A 258 12.70 -10.02 -14.04
C GLY A 258 13.49 -11.31 -14.28
N GLN A 259 14.82 -11.26 -14.16
CA GLN A 259 15.69 -12.42 -14.37
C GLN A 259 15.74 -13.29 -13.11
N ALA A 260 15.28 -14.52 -13.23
CA ALA A 260 15.49 -15.57 -12.23
C ALA A 260 16.90 -16.18 -12.39
N GLY A 261 17.61 -16.33 -11.28
CA GLY A 261 18.95 -16.90 -11.19
C GLY A 261 18.97 -18.23 -10.43
N GLY A 262 19.98 -18.41 -9.59
CA GLY A 262 20.15 -19.57 -8.70
C GLY A 262 19.12 -19.64 -7.58
N MET A 263 19.44 -20.35 -6.51
CA MET A 263 18.58 -20.51 -5.34
C MET A 263 19.00 -19.57 -4.22
N ILE A 264 18.06 -19.17 -3.37
CA ILE A 264 18.32 -18.19 -2.32
C ILE A 264 18.64 -18.89 -0.99
N ALA A 265 19.72 -18.46 -0.35
CA ALA A 265 20.02 -18.75 1.06
C ALA A 265 19.80 -17.49 1.92
N ARG A 266 19.16 -17.64 3.09
CA ARG A 266 18.86 -16.53 4.02
C ARG A 266 19.49 -16.75 5.41
N GLY A 267 19.52 -15.68 6.21
CA GLY A 267 19.78 -15.73 7.67
C GLY A 267 21.23 -15.67 8.12
N GLY A 268 22.18 -15.98 7.24
CA GLY A 268 23.58 -16.14 7.64
C GLY A 268 23.80 -17.45 8.39
N ASP A 269 25.07 -17.77 8.67
CA ASP A 269 25.47 -18.99 9.36
C ASP A 269 26.44 -18.69 10.51
N PHE A 270 26.86 -19.73 11.21
CA PHE A 270 27.80 -19.68 12.32
C PHE A 270 29.17 -19.04 11.99
N ARG A 271 29.50 -18.82 10.72
CA ARG A 271 30.73 -18.13 10.26
C ARG A 271 30.47 -16.68 9.85
N THR A 272 29.21 -16.24 9.84
CA THR A 272 28.83 -14.87 9.49
C THR A 272 29.25 -13.92 10.61
N ALA A 273 30.01 -12.87 10.26
CA ALA A 273 30.40 -11.84 11.22
C ALA A 273 29.18 -11.09 11.76
N GLU A 274 29.21 -10.74 13.06
CA GLU A 274 28.12 -10.02 13.73
C GLU A 274 27.70 -8.76 12.95
N GLY A 275 28.67 -7.94 12.54
CA GLY A 275 28.41 -6.71 11.76
C GLY A 275 27.81 -6.95 10.37
N ARG A 276 27.82 -8.18 9.83
CA ARG A 276 27.20 -8.55 8.55
C ARG A 276 25.83 -9.20 8.72
N LEU A 277 25.44 -9.58 9.94
CA LEU A 277 24.14 -10.17 10.22
C LEU A 277 23.03 -9.14 9.98
N ARG A 278 21.96 -9.56 9.30
CA ARG A 278 20.76 -8.76 9.03
C ARG A 278 19.62 -9.64 8.53
N SER A 279 18.38 -9.25 8.78
CA SER A 279 17.19 -9.97 8.33
C SER A 279 17.04 -9.97 6.81
N SER A 280 17.59 -8.99 6.10
CA SER A 280 17.59 -8.94 4.62
C SER A 280 18.66 -9.79 3.95
N LEU A 281 19.63 -10.36 4.71
CA LEU A 281 20.81 -11.04 4.16
C LEU A 281 20.42 -12.20 3.26
N ARG A 282 20.70 -12.06 1.97
CA ARG A 282 20.42 -13.10 0.97
C ARG A 282 21.66 -13.37 0.14
N LEU A 283 21.88 -14.64 -0.20
CA LEU A 283 22.92 -15.08 -1.11
C LEU A 283 22.31 -15.86 -2.27
N GLU A 284 22.86 -15.67 -3.46
CA GLU A 284 22.58 -16.52 -4.61
C GLU A 284 23.52 -17.74 -4.57
N ILE A 285 22.92 -18.93 -4.55
CA ILE A 285 23.64 -20.19 -4.60
C ILE A 285 23.33 -20.87 -5.93
N PRO A 286 24.33 -21.19 -6.77
CA PRO A 286 24.12 -22.00 -7.95
C PRO A 286 23.49 -23.35 -7.57
N PRO A 287 22.42 -23.82 -8.23
CA PRO A 287 21.76 -25.07 -7.85
C PRO A 287 22.62 -26.31 -8.12
N PHE A 288 23.63 -26.19 -8.97
CA PHE A 288 24.59 -27.26 -9.30
C PHE A 288 26.01 -26.75 -9.21
N ASP A 289 26.91 -27.61 -8.73
CA ASP A 289 28.35 -27.41 -8.77
C ASP A 289 28.88 -27.95 -10.10
N THR A 290 29.45 -27.06 -10.91
CA THR A 290 29.96 -27.40 -12.24
C THR A 290 31.22 -28.26 -12.21
N ALA A 291 31.96 -28.28 -11.10
CA ALA A 291 33.16 -29.10 -10.96
C ALA A 291 32.81 -30.58 -10.72
N THR A 292 31.76 -30.84 -9.94
CA THR A 292 31.32 -32.20 -9.59
C THR A 292 30.14 -32.70 -10.44
N GLY A 293 29.41 -31.79 -11.10
CA GLY A 293 28.19 -32.10 -11.83
C GLY A 293 27.02 -32.49 -10.92
N GLN A 294 27.12 -32.25 -9.61
CA GLN A 294 26.11 -32.59 -8.61
C GLN A 294 25.34 -31.36 -8.14
N ALA A 295 24.17 -31.58 -7.54
CA ALA A 295 23.44 -30.51 -6.89
C ALA A 295 24.28 -29.90 -5.76
N THR A 296 24.30 -28.56 -5.66
CA THR A 296 25.13 -27.84 -4.70
C THR A 296 24.69 -28.15 -3.27
N ARG A 297 25.68 -28.46 -2.43
CA ARG A 297 25.53 -28.69 -1.00
C ARG A 297 26.61 -27.89 -0.28
N LEU A 298 26.23 -27.22 0.80
CA LEU A 298 27.16 -26.42 1.57
C LEU A 298 27.08 -26.82 3.05
N PRO A 299 28.22 -26.89 3.76
CA PRO A 299 28.28 -27.32 5.16
C PRO A 299 27.67 -26.29 6.14
N THR A 300 27.12 -25.18 5.62
CA THR A 300 26.42 -24.17 6.40
C THR A 300 24.99 -23.95 5.98
N LEU A 301 24.51 -24.68 4.98
CA LEU A 301 23.21 -24.42 4.37
C LEU A 301 22.27 -25.59 4.64
N GLY A 302 21.27 -25.31 5.46
CA GLY A 302 20.15 -26.18 5.79
C GLY A 302 18.85 -25.54 5.35
N PHE A 303 17.77 -25.77 6.11
CA PHE A 303 16.45 -25.23 5.80
C PHE A 303 15.51 -25.34 7.00
N ARG A 304 14.40 -24.60 6.93
CA ARG A 304 13.21 -24.81 7.74
C ARG A 304 11.98 -24.94 6.84
N LEU A 305 10.86 -25.40 7.41
CA LEU A 305 9.63 -25.62 6.66
C LEU A 305 8.55 -24.59 6.99
N VAL A 306 7.68 -24.35 6.02
CA VAL A 306 6.40 -23.68 6.18
C VAL A 306 5.28 -24.66 5.88
N MET A 307 4.23 -24.65 6.70
CA MET A 307 2.96 -25.30 6.40
C MET A 307 1.91 -24.26 6.00
N THR A 308 1.27 -24.52 4.87
CA THR A 308 0.24 -23.67 4.27
C THR A 308 -0.82 -24.54 3.58
N ALA A 309 -1.90 -23.93 3.08
CA ALA A 309 -2.94 -24.64 2.34
C ALA A 309 -3.08 -24.11 0.91
N PRO A 310 -3.61 -24.91 -0.03
CA PRO A 310 -3.94 -24.43 -1.36
C PRO A 310 -4.93 -23.26 -1.32
N VAL A 311 -4.90 -22.40 -2.35
CA VAL A 311 -5.75 -21.19 -2.39
C VAL A 311 -7.15 -21.50 -2.94
N SER A 312 -7.23 -22.30 -4.00
CA SER A 312 -8.46 -22.63 -4.72
C SER A 312 -9.04 -23.96 -4.25
N VAL A 313 -9.55 -23.99 -3.01
CA VAL A 313 -9.95 -25.24 -2.32
C VAL A 313 -11.39 -25.68 -2.55
N SER A 314 -12.26 -24.81 -3.06
CA SER A 314 -13.66 -25.14 -3.34
C SER A 314 -14.26 -24.19 -4.38
N GLN A 315 -15.37 -24.61 -5.01
CA GLN A 315 -16.10 -23.76 -5.96
C GLN A 315 -16.55 -22.45 -5.30
N SER A 316 -17.10 -22.52 -4.09
CA SER A 316 -17.50 -21.34 -3.32
C SER A 316 -16.34 -20.36 -3.08
N ARG A 317 -15.13 -20.87 -2.79
CA ARG A 317 -13.94 -20.02 -2.62
C ARG A 317 -13.52 -19.37 -3.93
N ILE A 318 -13.57 -20.11 -5.05
CA ILE A 318 -13.27 -19.59 -6.38
C ILE A 318 -14.26 -18.47 -6.76
N ASP A 319 -15.55 -18.66 -6.49
CA ASP A 319 -16.56 -17.65 -6.80
C ASP A 319 -16.40 -16.40 -5.93
N ALA A 320 -16.04 -16.56 -4.65
CA ALA A 320 -15.68 -15.43 -3.78
C ALA A 320 -14.44 -14.66 -4.29
N LEU A 321 -13.39 -15.35 -4.76
CA LEU A 321 -12.20 -14.73 -5.35
C LEU A 321 -12.55 -13.95 -6.63
N ARG A 322 -13.40 -14.51 -7.51
CA ARG A 322 -13.88 -13.83 -8.72
C ARG A 322 -14.68 -12.57 -8.39
N ALA A 323 -15.59 -12.65 -7.43
CA ALA A 323 -16.40 -11.52 -6.99
C ALA A 323 -15.52 -10.40 -6.40
N ALA A 324 -14.54 -10.75 -5.56
CA ALA A 324 -13.59 -9.79 -5.00
C ALA A 324 -12.75 -9.12 -6.10
N PHE A 325 -12.25 -9.90 -7.06
CA PHE A 325 -11.48 -9.35 -8.19
C PHE A 325 -12.31 -8.35 -9.01
N ALA A 326 -13.55 -8.71 -9.36
CA ALA A 326 -14.46 -7.84 -10.10
C ALA A 326 -14.79 -6.55 -9.31
N ALA A 327 -14.97 -6.64 -8.00
CA ALA A 327 -15.21 -5.49 -7.13
C ALA A 327 -14.01 -4.52 -7.13
N ILE A 328 -12.78 -5.03 -6.99
CA ILE A 328 -11.55 -4.23 -7.05
C ILE A 328 -11.42 -3.53 -8.41
N GLN A 329 -11.66 -4.26 -9.51
CA GLN A 329 -11.61 -3.66 -10.85
C GLN A 329 -12.65 -2.54 -11.03
N LYS A 330 -13.90 -2.78 -10.59
CA LYS A 330 -14.97 -1.78 -10.69
C LYS A 330 -14.65 -0.53 -9.87
N GLY A 331 -14.12 -0.68 -8.65
CA GLY A 331 -13.71 0.44 -7.81
C GLY A 331 -12.62 1.32 -8.44
N ARG A 332 -11.73 0.73 -9.25
CA ARG A 332 -10.68 1.48 -9.96
C ARG A 332 -11.16 2.25 -11.20
N ALA A 333 -12.27 1.82 -11.82
CA ALA A 333 -12.72 2.35 -13.11
C ALA A 333 -13.63 3.60 -13.01
N GLY A 334 -13.99 4.04 -11.80
CA GLY A 334 -14.99 5.10 -11.58
C GLY A 334 -14.45 6.49 -11.21
N GLU A 335 -13.15 6.65 -10.99
CA GLU A 335 -12.59 7.93 -10.52
C GLU A 335 -12.32 8.89 -11.67
N THR A 336 -13.08 10.00 -11.73
CA THR A 336 -12.99 11.01 -12.79
C THR A 336 -12.40 12.34 -12.31
N ASP A 337 -12.30 12.58 -11.00
CA ASP A 337 -11.63 13.79 -10.49
C ASP A 337 -10.11 13.62 -10.62
N PRO A 338 -9.39 14.52 -11.34
CA PRO A 338 -7.97 14.34 -11.59
C PRO A 338 -7.11 14.27 -10.32
N ILE A 339 -7.49 15.00 -9.27
CA ILE A 339 -6.74 15.01 -8.00
C ILE A 339 -6.97 13.69 -7.27
N ALA A 340 -8.22 13.22 -7.18
CA ALA A 340 -8.54 11.92 -6.60
C ALA A 340 -7.88 10.76 -7.37
N LEU A 341 -7.84 10.84 -8.71
CA LEU A 341 -7.13 9.89 -9.55
C LEU A 341 -5.62 9.88 -9.26
N LEU A 342 -4.99 11.05 -9.16
CA LEU A 342 -3.56 11.14 -8.82
C LEU A 342 -3.28 10.57 -7.42
N LYS A 343 -4.12 10.87 -6.42
CA LYS A 343 -3.97 10.29 -5.08
C LYS A 343 -4.07 8.77 -5.11
N ARG A 344 -5.04 8.21 -5.84
CA ARG A 344 -5.14 6.76 -6.04
C ARG A 344 -3.90 6.19 -6.75
N LEU A 345 -3.39 6.86 -7.77
CA LEU A 345 -2.16 6.44 -8.47
C LEU A 345 -0.94 6.47 -7.55
N ALA A 346 -0.85 7.44 -6.65
CA ALA A 346 0.19 7.49 -5.62
C ALA A 346 0.07 6.32 -4.64
N ASP A 347 -1.16 5.93 -4.25
CA ASP A 347 -1.38 4.77 -3.38
C ASP A 347 -1.10 3.43 -4.05
N ASP A 348 -1.41 3.31 -5.35
CA ASP A 348 -1.11 2.14 -6.18
C ASP A 348 0.40 2.05 -6.54
N ALA A 349 1.19 3.11 -6.33
CA ALA A 349 2.60 3.15 -6.70
C ALA A 349 3.46 2.27 -5.77
N THR A 350 4.19 1.33 -6.35
CA THR A 350 5.11 0.44 -5.61
C THR A 350 6.47 1.10 -5.30
N ASP A 351 6.84 2.11 -6.08
CA ASP A 351 8.08 2.88 -5.93
C ASP A 351 7.85 4.12 -5.04
N PRO A 352 8.56 4.26 -3.90
CA PRO A 352 8.45 5.42 -3.02
C PRO A 352 8.76 6.77 -3.68
N ASP A 353 9.67 6.82 -4.66
CA ASP A 353 9.98 8.05 -5.39
C ASP A 353 8.82 8.42 -6.33
N MET A 354 8.26 7.44 -7.02
CA MET A 354 7.06 7.63 -7.85
C MET A 354 5.87 8.10 -7.02
N LYS A 355 5.61 7.45 -5.86
CA LYS A 355 4.55 7.86 -4.92
C LYS A 355 4.70 9.34 -4.56
N ARG A 356 5.88 9.74 -4.08
CA ARG A 356 6.18 11.14 -3.72
C ARG A 356 6.00 12.10 -4.89
N ALA A 357 6.44 11.72 -6.08
CA ALA A 357 6.29 12.55 -7.28
C ALA A 357 4.80 12.76 -7.63
N VAL A 358 3.99 11.70 -7.58
CA VAL A 358 2.55 11.80 -7.86
C VAL A 358 1.81 12.58 -6.77
N GLU A 359 2.14 12.38 -5.49
CA GLU A 359 1.61 13.18 -4.38
C GLU A 359 1.93 14.67 -4.55
N THR A 360 3.18 14.99 -4.92
CA THR A 360 3.59 16.37 -5.19
C THR A 360 2.77 17.01 -6.32
N ILE A 361 2.50 16.26 -7.39
CA ILE A 361 1.64 16.73 -8.50
C ILE A 361 0.21 16.93 -8.02
N ALA A 362 -0.34 15.99 -7.24
CA ALA A 362 -1.69 16.06 -6.70
C ALA A 362 -1.88 17.29 -5.79
N ASP A 363 -0.91 17.54 -4.91
CA ASP A 363 -0.92 18.68 -3.99
C ASP A 363 -0.77 20.01 -4.72
N SER A 364 0.14 20.09 -5.71
CA SER A 364 0.29 21.26 -6.56
C SER A 364 -1.00 21.59 -7.32
N LEU A 365 -1.63 20.59 -7.94
CA LEU A 365 -2.88 20.77 -8.67
C LEU A 365 -4.05 21.16 -7.74
N SER A 366 -4.07 20.60 -6.53
CA SER A 366 -5.04 20.98 -5.51
C SER A 366 -4.85 22.45 -5.08
N ALA A 367 -3.61 22.88 -4.87
CA ALA A 367 -3.30 24.27 -4.52
C ALA A 367 -3.67 25.24 -5.66
N GLU A 368 -3.37 24.91 -6.91
CA GLU A 368 -3.74 25.72 -8.08
C GLU A 368 -5.26 25.82 -8.25
N ARG A 369 -6.00 24.71 -8.07
CA ARG A 369 -7.47 24.71 -8.13
C ARG A 369 -8.06 25.64 -7.07
N VAL A 370 -7.59 25.54 -5.82
CA VAL A 370 -8.04 26.43 -4.73
C VAL A 370 -7.71 27.88 -5.05
N ALA A 371 -6.48 28.18 -5.50
CA ALA A 371 -6.07 29.54 -5.83
C ALA A 371 -6.89 30.15 -6.97
N ARG A 372 -7.20 29.36 -8.01
CA ARG A 372 -8.07 29.77 -9.12
C ARG A 372 -9.50 30.04 -8.64
N ASP A 373 -10.08 29.12 -7.87
CA ASP A 373 -11.45 29.25 -7.36
C ASP A 373 -11.57 30.49 -6.44
N GLU A 374 -10.54 30.80 -5.65
CA GLU A 374 -10.47 32.04 -4.86
C GLU A 374 -10.30 33.29 -5.72
N ALA A 375 -9.47 33.25 -6.76
CA ALA A 375 -9.28 34.37 -7.69
C ALA A 375 -10.57 34.69 -8.44
N GLU A 376 -11.27 33.67 -8.94
CA GLU A 376 -12.60 33.78 -9.56
C GLU A 376 -13.62 34.36 -8.57
N ALA A 377 -13.63 33.89 -7.32
CA ALA A 377 -14.54 34.41 -6.29
C ALA A 377 -14.28 35.90 -5.98
N ARG A 378 -13.01 36.31 -5.87
CA ARG A 378 -12.63 37.73 -5.69
C ARG A 378 -13.03 38.57 -6.90
N SER A 379 -12.86 38.03 -8.11
CA SER A 379 -13.24 38.69 -9.35
C SER A 379 -14.75 38.91 -9.42
N ALA A 380 -15.55 37.86 -9.21
CA ALA A 380 -17.01 37.93 -9.15
C ALA A 380 -17.49 38.96 -8.11
N LYS A 381 -16.89 38.97 -6.91
CA LYS A 381 -17.21 39.94 -5.85
C LYS A 381 -16.94 41.38 -6.31
N SER A 382 -15.79 41.61 -6.94
CA SER A 382 -15.38 42.93 -7.42
C SER A 382 -16.29 43.44 -8.54
N THR A 383 -16.70 42.55 -9.45
CA THR A 383 -17.66 42.87 -10.51
C THR A 383 -19.02 43.26 -9.94
N ILE A 384 -19.55 42.50 -8.98
CA ILE A 384 -20.82 42.82 -8.31
C ILE A 384 -20.73 44.17 -7.58
N TYR A 385 -19.61 44.45 -6.91
CA TYR A 385 -19.40 45.74 -6.24
C TYR A 385 -19.39 46.89 -7.24
N ALA A 386 -18.63 46.77 -8.33
CA ALA A 386 -18.55 47.78 -9.38
C ALA A 386 -19.92 48.03 -10.02
N ALA A 387 -20.68 46.97 -10.30
CA ALA A 387 -22.03 47.08 -10.81
C ALA A 387 -22.97 47.79 -9.81
N ALA A 388 -22.87 47.50 -8.52
CA ALA A 388 -23.64 48.22 -7.49
C ALA A 388 -23.31 49.73 -7.45
N ALA A 389 -22.04 50.10 -7.61
CA ALA A 389 -21.63 51.50 -7.73
C ALA A 389 -22.16 52.15 -9.02
N MET A 390 -22.17 51.42 -10.14
CA MET A 390 -22.75 51.90 -11.40
C MET A 390 -24.25 52.10 -11.30
N ILE A 391 -25.00 51.23 -10.62
CA ILE A 391 -26.43 51.42 -10.36
C ILE A 391 -26.66 52.73 -9.61
N ARG A 392 -25.86 53.01 -8.57
CA ARG A 392 -25.93 54.30 -7.86
C ARG A 392 -25.70 55.48 -8.81
N SER A 393 -24.64 55.42 -9.62
CA SER A 393 -24.31 56.47 -10.58
C SER A 393 -25.44 56.70 -11.59
N LEU A 394 -26.00 55.62 -12.14
CA LEU A 394 -27.14 55.66 -13.06
C LEU A 394 -28.36 56.32 -12.41
N ARG A 395 -28.69 55.96 -11.17
CA ARG A 395 -29.81 56.58 -10.43
C ARG A 395 -29.57 58.07 -10.16
N ASP A 396 -28.34 58.45 -9.84
CA ASP A 396 -27.98 59.85 -9.58
C ASP A 396 -28.06 60.69 -10.87
N LEU A 397 -27.61 60.14 -12.01
CA LEU A 397 -27.73 60.80 -13.32
C LEU A 397 -29.19 60.93 -13.75
N ASP A 398 -29.99 59.86 -13.63
CA ASP A 398 -31.41 59.85 -13.96
C ASP A 398 -32.20 60.89 -13.15
N ARG A 399 -31.96 60.96 -11.84
CA ARG A 399 -32.57 61.96 -10.94
C ARG A 399 -32.18 63.40 -11.28
N ARG A 400 -30.98 63.63 -11.80
CA ARG A 400 -30.50 64.97 -12.21
C ARG A 400 -31.06 65.41 -13.55
N LEU A 401 -31.32 64.45 -14.45
CA LEU A 401 -31.74 64.75 -15.82
C LEU A 401 -33.07 65.51 -15.87
N ALA A 402 -34.09 65.08 -15.10
CA ALA A 402 -35.41 65.71 -15.14
C ALA A 402 -35.41 67.19 -14.68
N PRO A 403 -34.80 67.56 -13.53
CA PRO A 403 -34.65 68.97 -13.14
C PRO A 403 -33.84 69.80 -14.13
N VAL A 404 -32.74 69.26 -14.65
CA VAL A 404 -31.89 69.96 -15.64
C VAL A 404 -32.65 70.20 -16.94
N LYS A 405 -33.40 69.20 -17.41
CA LYS A 405 -34.28 69.31 -18.59
C LYS A 405 -35.34 70.38 -18.38
N ALA A 406 -36.03 70.37 -17.25
CA ALA A 406 -37.07 71.37 -16.96
C ALA A 406 -36.50 72.79 -16.88
N ARG A 407 -35.28 72.96 -16.34
CA ARG A 407 -34.57 74.25 -16.32
C ARG A 407 -34.17 74.71 -17.71
N TRP A 408 -33.62 73.81 -18.52
CA TRP A 408 -33.33 74.10 -19.92
C TRP A 408 -34.58 74.49 -20.70
N GLU A 409 -35.68 73.73 -20.61
CA GLU A 409 -36.94 74.06 -21.29
C GLU A 409 -37.50 75.42 -20.88
N LEU A 410 -37.32 75.81 -19.61
CA LEU A 410 -37.72 77.13 -19.13
C LEU A 410 -36.79 78.24 -19.67
N ALA A 411 -35.47 78.02 -19.65
CA ALA A 411 -34.49 78.96 -20.19
C ALA A 411 -34.68 79.16 -21.70
N GLU A 412 -34.99 78.09 -22.44
CA GLU A 412 -35.27 78.10 -23.86
C GLU A 412 -36.52 78.93 -24.20
N LYS A 413 -37.59 78.82 -23.38
CA LYS A 413 -38.78 79.67 -23.52
C LYS A 413 -38.47 81.17 -23.33
N ASN A 414 -37.45 81.48 -22.53
CA ASN A 414 -37.00 82.85 -22.24
C ASN A 414 -35.79 83.30 -23.08
N ARG A 415 -35.41 82.55 -24.11
CA ARG A 415 -34.18 82.76 -24.89
C ARG A 415 -34.04 84.16 -25.47
N ALA A 416 -35.13 84.79 -25.88
CA ALA A 416 -35.11 86.15 -26.42
C ALA A 416 -34.60 87.20 -25.40
N ALA A 417 -34.77 86.95 -24.09
CA ALA A 417 -34.33 87.83 -23.02
C ALA A 417 -32.92 87.48 -22.51
N ASN A 418 -32.52 86.20 -22.54
CA ASN A 418 -31.19 85.75 -22.11
C ASN A 418 -30.72 84.51 -22.90
N PRO A 419 -30.09 84.68 -24.08
CA PRO A 419 -29.60 83.57 -24.90
C PRO A 419 -28.51 82.74 -24.22
N ALA A 420 -27.65 83.38 -23.41
CA ALA A 420 -26.52 82.72 -22.76
C ALA A 420 -26.98 81.68 -21.72
N ASP A 421 -28.03 81.97 -20.95
CA ASP A 421 -28.63 81.04 -19.98
C ASP A 421 -29.25 79.81 -20.69
N ALA A 422 -29.95 80.02 -21.81
CA ALA A 422 -30.49 78.92 -22.61
C ALA A 422 -29.39 77.97 -23.14
N ASP A 423 -28.28 78.52 -23.65
CA ASP A 423 -27.15 77.75 -24.16
C ASP A 423 -26.38 77.02 -23.03
N GLU A 424 -26.23 77.64 -21.86
CA GLU A 424 -25.62 77.02 -20.68
C GLU A 424 -26.44 75.81 -20.20
N TRP A 425 -27.76 75.96 -20.02
CA TRP A 425 -28.61 74.86 -19.60
C TRP A 425 -28.73 73.76 -20.65
N LYS A 426 -28.70 74.09 -21.95
CA LYS A 426 -28.65 73.09 -23.04
C LYS A 426 -27.37 72.27 -22.96
N THR A 427 -26.22 72.92 -22.74
CA THR A 427 -24.92 72.25 -22.61
C THR A 427 -24.91 71.28 -21.43
N LEU A 428 -25.44 71.71 -20.28
CA LEU A 428 -25.54 70.86 -19.10
C LEU A 428 -26.52 69.68 -19.30
N TYR A 429 -27.65 69.91 -19.96
CA TYR A 429 -28.60 68.85 -20.32
C TYR A 429 -27.96 67.81 -21.23
N ASP A 430 -27.31 68.24 -22.31
CA ASP A 430 -26.65 67.34 -23.27
C ASP A 430 -25.53 66.54 -22.61
N ALA A 431 -24.71 67.19 -21.77
CA ALA A 431 -23.64 66.51 -21.03
C ALA A 431 -24.20 65.46 -20.04
N THR A 432 -25.31 65.78 -19.37
CA THR A 432 -25.98 64.85 -18.42
C THR A 432 -26.61 63.67 -19.16
N GLN A 433 -27.26 63.92 -20.29
CA GLN A 433 -27.83 62.88 -21.16
C GLN A 433 -26.75 61.97 -21.73
N GLN A 434 -25.65 62.53 -22.25
CA GLN A 434 -24.53 61.76 -22.78
C GLN A 434 -23.89 60.87 -21.70
N ALA A 435 -23.68 61.40 -20.50
CA ALA A 435 -23.14 60.63 -19.37
C ALA A 435 -24.07 59.46 -18.98
N LEU A 436 -25.39 59.68 -19.02
CA LEU A 436 -26.38 58.63 -18.78
C LEU A 436 -26.32 57.53 -19.84
N ASP A 437 -26.28 57.89 -21.13
CA ASP A 437 -26.25 56.92 -22.23
C ASP A 437 -24.94 56.11 -22.26
N ILE A 438 -23.81 56.71 -21.88
CA ILE A 438 -22.54 55.99 -21.69
C ILE A 438 -22.66 55.01 -20.52
N SER A 439 -23.19 55.46 -19.38
CA SER A 439 -23.34 54.63 -18.18
C SER A 439 -24.29 53.45 -18.43
N LYS A 440 -25.35 53.65 -19.21
CA LYS A 440 -26.30 52.59 -19.57
C LYS A 440 -25.64 51.48 -20.38
N ARG A 441 -24.86 51.86 -21.40
CA ARG A 441 -24.11 50.90 -22.22
C ARG A 441 -23.09 50.13 -21.39
N ALA A 442 -22.28 50.84 -20.60
CA ALA A 442 -21.29 50.22 -19.73
C ALA A 442 -21.90 49.21 -18.73
N TYR A 443 -23.05 49.55 -18.15
CA TYR A 443 -23.76 48.64 -17.25
C TYR A 443 -24.27 47.39 -17.97
N ARG A 444 -24.86 47.55 -19.16
CA ARG A 444 -25.34 46.45 -19.99
C ARG A 444 -24.19 45.52 -20.36
N ASP A 445 -23.05 46.06 -20.77
CA ASP A 445 -21.87 45.27 -21.15
C ASP A 445 -21.37 44.43 -19.97
N ILE A 446 -21.28 45.03 -18.77
CA ILE A 446 -20.89 44.30 -17.55
C ILE A 446 -21.93 43.23 -17.19
N LEU A 447 -23.21 43.50 -17.35
CA LEU A 447 -24.27 42.54 -17.08
C LEU A 447 -24.16 41.31 -18.00
N VAL A 448 -23.96 41.52 -19.30
CA VAL A 448 -23.80 40.44 -20.29
C VAL A 448 -22.51 39.66 -20.01
N GLN A 449 -21.39 40.36 -19.86
CA GLN A 449 -20.11 39.71 -19.60
C GLN A 449 -20.14 38.88 -18.31
N THR A 450 -20.80 39.38 -17.26
CA THR A 450 -20.92 38.64 -15.99
C THR A 450 -21.76 37.37 -16.14
N ALA A 451 -22.76 37.39 -17.03
CA ALA A 451 -23.58 36.21 -17.31
C ALA A 451 -22.80 35.12 -18.07
N ASP A 452 -21.87 35.54 -18.94
CA ASP A 452 -21.01 34.63 -19.70
C ASP A 452 -19.86 34.07 -18.83
N ASP A 453 -19.27 34.92 -17.97
CA ASP A 453 -18.07 34.57 -17.19
C ASP A 453 -18.37 33.75 -15.92
N TYR A 454 -19.58 33.85 -15.35
CA TYR A 454 -19.89 33.24 -14.04
C TYR A 454 -21.22 32.48 -14.01
N ASP A 455 -21.21 31.30 -13.39
CA ASP A 455 -22.44 30.58 -13.08
C ASP A 455 -23.20 31.20 -11.88
N LYS A 456 -24.48 30.83 -11.77
CA LYS A 456 -25.37 31.30 -10.70
C LYS A 456 -24.86 30.96 -9.30
N ALA A 457 -24.22 29.81 -9.09
CA ALA A 457 -23.77 29.37 -7.78
C ALA A 457 -22.62 30.25 -7.28
N ARG A 458 -21.65 30.54 -8.16
CA ARG A 458 -20.54 31.47 -7.88
C ARG A 458 -21.05 32.87 -7.56
N LEU A 459 -21.95 33.41 -8.39
CA LEU A 459 -22.52 34.75 -8.16
C LEU A 459 -23.29 34.83 -6.84
N THR A 460 -24.06 33.79 -6.50
CA THR A 460 -24.81 33.73 -5.24
C THR A 460 -23.88 33.73 -4.04
N LYS A 461 -22.79 32.96 -4.08
CA LYS A 461 -21.78 32.92 -3.02
C LYS A 461 -21.09 34.28 -2.85
N ALA A 462 -20.64 34.88 -3.96
CA ALA A 462 -19.99 36.20 -3.94
C ALA A 462 -20.94 37.30 -3.42
N LEU A 463 -22.21 37.26 -3.83
CA LEU A 463 -23.25 38.17 -3.35
C LEU A 463 -23.48 38.06 -1.84
N GLY A 464 -23.50 36.83 -1.30
CA GLY A 464 -23.67 36.60 0.13
C GLY A 464 -22.57 37.26 0.95
N VAL A 465 -21.30 37.06 0.54
CA VAL A 465 -20.15 37.70 1.19
C VAL A 465 -20.24 39.22 1.09
N LEU A 466 -20.50 39.74 -0.11
CA LEU A 466 -20.51 41.19 -0.33
C LEU A 466 -21.68 41.88 0.40
N THR A 467 -22.84 41.24 0.48
CA THR A 467 -24.00 41.74 1.22
C THR A 467 -23.66 41.87 2.70
N ALA A 468 -23.02 40.86 3.30
CA ALA A 468 -22.58 40.92 4.69
C ALA A 468 -21.54 42.02 4.93
N GLU A 469 -20.61 42.22 4.00
CA GLU A 469 -19.64 43.33 4.05
C GLU A 469 -20.32 44.70 3.99
N PHE A 470 -21.30 44.88 3.10
CA PHE A 470 -22.06 46.14 2.99
C PHE A 470 -22.90 46.42 4.24
N GLU A 471 -23.58 45.41 4.80
CA GLU A 471 -24.36 45.55 6.03
C GLU A 471 -23.46 45.94 7.21
N ALA A 472 -22.28 45.32 7.34
CA ALA A 472 -21.30 45.69 8.35
C ALA A 472 -20.78 47.14 8.19
N GLN A 473 -20.70 47.62 6.96
CA GLN A 473 -20.30 49.00 6.62
C GLN A 473 -21.46 50.01 6.64
N LYS A 474 -22.70 49.57 6.95
CA LYS A 474 -23.93 50.40 6.90
C LYS A 474 -24.22 50.97 5.50
N LEU A 475 -23.93 50.20 4.46
CA LEU A 475 -24.17 50.52 3.05
C LEU A 475 -25.39 49.79 2.50
N ASP A 476 -26.55 49.94 3.14
CA ASP A 476 -27.78 49.18 2.82
C ASP A 476 -28.26 49.36 1.36
N SER A 477 -28.01 50.53 0.77
CA SER A 477 -28.32 50.79 -0.64
C SER A 477 -27.47 49.94 -1.59
N PHE A 478 -26.18 49.78 -1.30
CA PHE A 478 -25.28 48.94 -2.09
C PHE A 478 -25.63 47.46 -1.99
N ALA A 479 -26.04 46.98 -0.81
CA ALA A 479 -26.55 45.62 -0.65
C ALA A 479 -27.78 45.35 -1.54
N ARG A 480 -28.72 46.32 -1.64
CA ARG A 480 -29.87 46.23 -2.55
C ARG A 480 -29.44 46.25 -4.02
N PHE A 481 -28.51 47.11 -4.39
CA PHE A 481 -28.00 47.21 -5.77
C PHE A 481 -27.25 45.95 -6.21
N ALA A 482 -26.43 45.37 -5.34
CA ALA A 482 -25.75 44.10 -5.61
C ALA A 482 -26.75 42.95 -5.83
N LYS A 483 -27.80 42.86 -5.00
CA LYS A 483 -28.89 41.88 -5.16
C LYS A 483 -29.63 42.07 -6.49
N LEU A 484 -29.92 43.32 -6.85
CA LEU A 484 -30.57 43.66 -8.11
C LEU A 484 -29.71 43.26 -9.31
N PHE A 485 -28.42 43.59 -9.30
CA PHE A 485 -27.51 43.23 -10.39
C PHE A 485 -27.43 41.71 -10.59
N VAL A 486 -27.19 40.93 -9.53
CA VAL A 486 -27.10 39.47 -9.63
C VAL A 486 -28.43 38.85 -10.12
N LYS A 487 -29.56 39.41 -9.71
CA LYS A 487 -30.87 39.03 -10.25
C LYS A 487 -30.94 39.30 -11.75
N GLN A 488 -30.56 40.49 -12.20
CA GLN A 488 -30.58 40.86 -13.62
C GLN A 488 -29.63 40.01 -14.47
N VAL A 489 -28.44 39.70 -13.98
CA VAL A 489 -27.49 38.76 -14.63
C VAL A 489 -28.12 37.37 -14.75
N THR A 490 -28.75 36.87 -13.68
CA THR A 490 -29.41 35.55 -13.67
C THR A 490 -30.59 35.50 -14.63
N ASP A 491 -31.40 36.57 -14.66
CA ASP A 491 -32.55 36.69 -15.55
C ASP A 491 -32.12 36.76 -17.02
N TYR A 492 -31.03 37.49 -17.31
CA TYR A 492 -30.43 37.58 -18.65
C TYR A 492 -29.88 36.23 -19.11
N ALA A 493 -29.08 35.55 -18.27
CA ALA A 493 -28.53 34.22 -18.57
C ALA A 493 -29.64 33.19 -18.90
N ALA A 494 -30.81 33.32 -18.27
CA ALA A 494 -31.95 32.46 -18.54
C ALA A 494 -32.71 32.85 -19.82
N ARG A 495 -32.70 34.12 -20.23
CA ARG A 495 -33.48 34.66 -21.37
C ARG A 495 -32.74 35.81 -22.08
N PRO A 496 -31.81 35.52 -23.01
CA PRO A 496 -30.90 36.52 -23.59
C PRO A 496 -31.52 37.59 -24.54
N ALA A 497 -32.84 37.81 -24.57
CA ALA A 497 -33.50 38.51 -25.69
C ALA A 497 -34.65 39.49 -25.33
N GLN A 498 -34.75 40.03 -24.11
CA GLN A 498 -35.83 40.96 -23.77
C GLN A 498 -35.39 42.41 -23.55
N ASP A 499 -35.97 43.29 -24.39
CA ASP A 499 -36.20 44.73 -24.25
C ASP A 499 -34.99 45.60 -23.87
N ASP A 500 -34.55 46.46 -24.80
CA ASP A 500 -33.29 47.22 -24.72
C ASP A 500 -33.17 48.11 -23.46
N ASP A 501 -34.29 48.43 -22.79
CA ASP A 501 -34.35 49.25 -21.57
C ASP A 501 -35.12 48.61 -20.38
N GLY A 502 -35.53 47.33 -20.45
CA GLY A 502 -36.31 46.68 -19.38
C GLY A 502 -35.54 46.54 -18.06
N TRP A 503 -34.23 46.29 -18.15
CA TRP A 503 -33.30 46.29 -17.00
C TRP A 503 -33.13 47.69 -16.41
N TYR A 504 -33.13 48.74 -17.24
CA TYR A 504 -32.95 50.12 -16.81
C TYR A 504 -34.12 50.62 -15.98
N ARG A 505 -35.36 50.28 -16.36
CA ARG A 505 -36.57 50.61 -15.58
C ARG A 505 -36.49 50.10 -14.14
N GLN A 506 -36.01 48.87 -13.95
CA GLN A 506 -35.80 48.28 -12.62
C GLN A 506 -34.72 48.99 -11.79
N LEU A 507 -33.81 49.75 -12.41
CA LEU A 507 -32.76 50.49 -11.70
C LEU A 507 -33.29 51.81 -11.12
N VAL A 508 -34.18 52.48 -11.86
CA VAL A 508 -34.64 53.85 -11.56
C VAL A 508 -35.86 53.87 -10.64
N GLU A 509 -36.72 52.85 -10.72
CA GLU A 509 -37.79 52.55 -9.73
C GLU A 509 -37.21 52.28 -8.32
#